data_AF-A0A432I2Y6-F1
#
_entry.id   AF-A0A432I2Y6-F1
#
_cell.length_a   1.000
_cell.length_b   1.000
_cell.length_c   1.000
_cell.angle_alpha   90.00
_cell.angle_beta   90.00
_cell.angle_gamma   90.00
#
_symmetry.space_group_name_H-M   'P 1'
#
loop_
_entity.id
_entity.type
_entity.pdbx_description
1 polymer ?
#
loop_
_entity_poly.entity_id
_entity_poly.type
_entity_poly.pdbx_seq_one_letter_code
_entity_poly.pdbx_strand_id
1 'polypeptide(L)'
;MLNILASLKPYLIVFVASACGLILEIVAARILAPSIGVSLYTWTSIIGVVLAGISIGNYVGGRVADRFPSPTTLGIILLAGGLTCLSVLPLLGVVSAVF
;
A
#
# COMPACT_ATOMS: atom_id res chain seq x y z
N MET A 1 8.98 26.91 -18.33
CA MET A 1 8.38 27.03 -16.99
C MET A 1 7.09 26.21 -16.83
N LEU A 2 6.13 26.28 -17.75
CA LEU A 2 4.87 25.49 -17.72
C LEU A 2 5.05 23.96 -17.66
N ASN A 3 6.09 23.40 -18.29
CA ASN A 3 6.35 21.94 -18.27
C ASN A 3 6.79 21.39 -16.90
N ILE A 4 7.42 22.22 -16.06
CA ILE A 4 7.91 21.79 -14.74
C ILE A 4 6.73 21.62 -13.77
N LEU A 5 5.76 22.54 -13.81
CA LEU A 5 4.54 22.47 -13.01
C LEU A 5 3.67 21.26 -13.37
N ALA A 6 3.66 20.85 -14.65
CA ALA A 6 2.95 19.65 -15.09
C ALA A 6 3.56 18.34 -14.55
N SER A 7 4.89 18.27 -14.46
CA SER A 7 5.59 17.10 -13.89
C SER A 7 5.50 16.98 -12.37
N LEU A 8 5.16 18.05 -11.64
CA LEU A 8 5.04 17.97 -10.16
C LEU A 8 3.89 17.08 -9.68
N LYS A 9 2.81 16.98 -10.46
CA LYS A 9 1.62 16.19 -10.09
C LYS A 9 1.94 14.71 -9.79
N PRO A 10 2.60 13.95 -10.68
CA PRO A 10 2.95 12.55 -10.40
C PRO A 10 3.93 12.40 -9.22
N TYR A 11 4.86 13.36 -9.02
CA TYR A 11 5.76 13.31 -7.86
C TYR A 11 5.01 13.43 -6.53
N LEU A 12 4.02 14.34 -6.44
CA LEU A 12 3.18 14.46 -5.24
C LEU A 12 2.37 13.19 -5.00
N ILE A 13 1.82 12.58 -6.06
CA ILE A 13 1.05 11.33 -5.94
C ILE A 13 1.94 10.20 -5.40
N VAL A 14 3.14 10.02 -5.96
CA VAL A 14 4.07 8.98 -5.51
C VAL A 14 4.53 9.23 -4.08
N PHE A 15 4.79 10.49 -3.71
CA PHE A 15 5.16 10.86 -2.35
C PHE A 15 4.07 10.48 -1.35
N VAL A 16 2.82 10.87 -1.61
CA VAL A 16 1.68 10.56 -0.74
C VAL A 16 1.43 9.05 -0.67
N ALA A 17 1.46 8.35 -1.82
CA ALA A 17 1.28 6.90 -1.86
C ALA A 17 2.36 6.17 -1.04
N SER A 18 3.62 6.60 -1.15
CA SER A 18 4.74 6.04 -0.38
C SER A 18 4.59 6.33 1.12
N ALA A 19 4.18 7.54 1.49
CA ALA A 19 3.89 7.89 2.86
C ALA A 19 2.76 7.04 3.44
N CYS A 20 1.68 6.81 2.68
CA CYS A 20 0.60 5.90 3.07
C CYS A 20 1.10 4.46 3.26
N GLY A 21 1.97 3.97 2.37
CA GLY A 21 2.58 2.64 2.50
C GLY A 21 3.34 2.46 3.82
N LEU A 22 4.18 3.45 4.19
CA LEU A 22 4.88 3.47 5.47
C LEU A 22 3.92 3.54 6.66
N ILE A 23 2.86 4.35 6.57
CA ILE A 23 1.84 4.42 7.63
C ILE A 23 1.18 3.05 7.83
N LEU A 24 0.81 2.36 6.74
CA LEU A 24 0.21 1.03 6.79
C LEU A 24 1.14 -0.01 7.42
N GLU A 25 2.44 0.07 7.15
CA GLU A 25 3.45 -0.79 7.77
C GLU A 25 3.50 -0.61 9.29
N ILE A 26 3.52 0.64 9.77
CA ILE A 26 3.50 0.93 11.22
C ILE A 26 2.16 0.49 11.83
N VAL A 27 1.04 0.72 11.14
CA VAL A 27 -0.30 0.30 11.60
C VAL A 27 -0.37 -1.22 11.70
N ALA A 28 0.16 -1.97 10.74
CA ALA A 28 0.22 -3.42 10.79
C ALA A 28 0.99 -3.91 12.03
N ALA A 29 2.16 -3.33 12.32
CA ALA A 29 2.92 -3.65 13.52
C ALA A 29 2.14 -3.37 14.81
N ARG A 30 1.37 -2.27 14.85
CA ARG A 30 0.54 -1.92 16.01
C ARG A 30 -0.66 -2.84 16.20
N ILE A 31 -1.28 -3.28 15.11
CA ILE A 31 -2.38 -4.24 15.14
C ILE A 31 -1.90 -5.62 15.62
N LEU A 32 -0.70 -6.04 15.20
CA LEU A 32 -0.14 -7.35 15.56
C LEU A 32 0.45 -7.39 16.97
N ALA A 33 0.82 -6.25 17.54
CA ALA A 33 1.49 -6.16 18.84
C ALA A 33 0.73 -6.84 20.01
N PRO A 34 -0.60 -6.74 20.14
CA PRO A 34 -1.33 -7.42 21.23
C PRO A 34 -1.34 -8.94 21.10
N SER A 35 -1.38 -9.49 19.88
CA SER A 35 -1.51 -10.94 19.64
C SER A 35 -0.16 -11.65 19.62
N ILE A 36 0.87 -11.02 19.03
CA ILE A 36 2.16 -11.67 18.73
C ILE A 36 3.34 -10.96 19.44
N GLY A 37 3.10 -9.81 20.07
CA GLY A 37 4.14 -9.01 20.71
C GLY A 37 4.98 -8.20 19.73
N VAL A 38 5.91 -7.41 20.28
CA VAL A 38 6.84 -6.57 19.52
C VAL A 38 8.24 -7.18 19.59
N SER A 39 8.71 -7.77 18.50
CA SER A 39 10.04 -8.38 18.40
C SER A 39 10.69 -8.05 17.06
N LEU A 40 12.02 -8.17 16.97
CA LEU A 40 12.73 -8.01 15.69
C LEU A 40 12.19 -8.96 14.61
N TYR A 41 11.85 -10.21 14.99
CA TYR A 41 11.27 -11.18 14.07
C TYR A 41 9.90 -10.72 13.52
N THR A 42 9.07 -10.12 14.37
CA THR A 42 7.76 -9.59 13.95
C THR A 42 7.94 -8.44 12.96
N TRP A 43 8.83 -7.49 13.26
CA TRP A 43 9.10 -6.34 12.39
C TRP A 43 9.70 -6.75 11.05
N THR A 44 10.71 -7.62 11.02
CA THR A 44 11.33 -8.09 9.77
C THR A 44 10.35 -8.89 8.92
N SER A 45 9.46 -9.66 9.54
CA SER A 45 8.40 -10.37 8.82
C SER A 45 7.40 -9.41 8.17
N ILE A 46 6.97 -8.36 8.90
CA ILE A 46 6.07 -7.33 8.36
C ILE A 46 6.71 -6.63 7.16
N ILE A 47 7.96 -6.18 7.30
CA ILE A 47 8.72 -5.54 6.21
C ILE A 47 8.79 -6.48 5.00
N GLY A 48 9.08 -7.76 5.22
CA GLY A 48 9.14 -8.77 4.15
C GLY A 48 7.82 -8.91 3.39
N VAL A 49 6.69 -8.95 4.11
CA VAL A 49 5.35 -9.01 3.49
C VAL A 49 5.02 -7.72 2.74
N VAL A 50 5.33 -6.55 3.31
CA VAL A 50 5.11 -5.24 2.68
C VAL A 50 5.93 -5.14 1.38
N LEU A 51 7.21 -5.49 1.41
CA LEU A 51 8.08 -5.49 0.23
C LEU A 51 7.58 -6.46 -0.84
N ALA A 52 7.16 -7.68 -0.46
CA ALA A 52 6.57 -8.63 -1.40
C ALA A 52 5.30 -8.07 -2.06
N GLY A 53 4.43 -7.43 -1.28
CA GLY A 53 3.24 -6.75 -1.77
C GLY A 53 3.57 -5.62 -2.76
N ILE A 54 4.56 -4.79 -2.43
CA ILE A 54 5.04 -3.72 -3.32
C ILE A 54 5.61 -4.29 -4.61
N SER A 55 6.41 -5.36 -4.56
CA SER A 55 6.96 -6.00 -5.77
C SER A 55 5.86 -6.54 -6.69
N ILE A 56 4.86 -7.23 -6.12
CA ILE A 56 3.72 -7.73 -6.89
C ILE A 56 2.92 -6.57 -7.49
N GLY A 57 2.65 -5.54 -6.68
CA GLY A 57 1.94 -4.33 -7.10
C GLY A 57 2.65 -3.59 -8.24
N ASN A 58 3.98 -3.44 -8.17
CA ASN A 58 4.78 -2.81 -9.22
C ASN A 58 4.79 -3.65 -10.51
N TYR A 59 4.86 -4.98 -10.39
CA TYR A 59 4.81 -5.86 -11.56
C TYR A 59 3.45 -5.76 -12.27
N VAL A 60 2.35 -5.93 -11.53
CA VAL A 60 0.99 -5.88 -12.10
C VAL A 60 0.66 -4.47 -12.57
N GLY A 61 0.97 -3.45 -11.77
CA GLY A 61 0.76 -2.04 -12.09
C GLY A 61 1.54 -1.61 -13.33
N GLY A 62 2.79 -2.04 -13.48
CA GLY A 62 3.60 -1.80 -14.68
C GLY A 62 2.99 -2.42 -15.93
N ARG A 63 2.58 -3.70 -15.85
CA ARG A 63 1.89 -4.38 -16.96
C ARG A 63 0.59 -3.68 -17.38
N VAL A 64 -0.18 -3.16 -16.42
CA VAL A 64 -1.42 -2.41 -16.71
C VAL A 64 -1.11 -1.03 -17.28
N ALA A 65 -0.09 -0.34 -16.77
CA ALA A 65 0.34 0.95 -17.26
C ALA A 65 0.85 0.88 -18.71
N ASP A 66 1.59 -0.17 -19.06
CA ASP A 66 2.05 -0.41 -20.44
C ASP A 66 0.89 -0.65 -21.41
N ARG A 67 -0.19 -1.28 -20.94
CA ARG A 67 -1.36 -1.59 -21.77
C ARG A 67 -2.36 -0.45 -21.88
N PHE A 68 -2.48 0.38 -20.84
CA PHE A 68 -3.42 1.50 -20.76
C PHE A 68 -2.75 2.75 -20.19
N PRO A 69 -1.94 3.47 -20.98
CA PRO A 69 -1.20 4.65 -20.53
C PRO A 69 -2.13 5.87 -20.42
N SER A 70 -3.00 5.88 -19.42
CA SER A 70 -3.92 6.99 -19.15
C SER A 70 -3.86 7.45 -17.68
N PRO A 71 -4.02 8.75 -17.39
CA PRO A 71 -4.13 9.25 -16.02
C PRO A 71 -5.29 8.62 -15.24
N THR A 72 -6.37 8.27 -15.94
CA THR A 72 -7.55 7.61 -15.36
C THR A 72 -7.20 6.20 -14.85
N THR A 73 -6.36 5.46 -15.56
CA THR A 73 -5.85 4.14 -15.14
C THR A 73 -5.15 4.25 -13.78
N LEU A 74 -4.28 5.25 -13.62
CA LEU A 74 -3.57 5.50 -12.35
C LEU A 74 -4.56 5.78 -11.21
N GLY A 75 -5.57 6.64 -11.48
CA GLY A 75 -6.61 6.95 -10.50
C GLY A 75 -7.42 5.72 -10.07
N ILE A 76 -7.80 4.85 -11.01
CA ILE A 76 -8.54 3.61 -10.73
C ILE A 76 -7.69 2.65 -9.90
N ILE A 77 -6.42 2.46 -10.24
CA ILE A 77 -5.51 1.56 -9.50
C ILE A 77 -5.32 2.07 -8.06
N LEU A 78 -5.15 3.38 -7.87
CA LEU A 78 -5.03 3.97 -6.53
C LEU A 78 -6.32 3.83 -5.72
N LEU A 79 -7.48 4.06 -6.33
CA LEU A 79 -8.77 3.84 -5.67
C LEU A 79 -8.99 2.37 -5.30
N ALA A 80 -8.69 1.45 -6.22
CA ALA A 80 -8.77 0.02 -5.94
C ALA A 80 -7.83 -0.37 -4.80
N GLY A 81 -6.58 0.11 -4.80
CA GLY A 81 -5.63 -0.09 -3.72
C GLY A 81 -6.13 0.43 -2.37
N GLY A 82 -6.68 1.65 -2.34
CA GLY A 82 -7.29 2.23 -1.15
C GLY A 82 -8.49 1.42 -0.63
N LEU A 83 -9.38 0.99 -1.52
CA LEU A 83 -10.53 0.14 -1.17
C LEU A 83 -10.08 -1.22 -0.62
N THR A 84 -9.05 -1.83 -1.22
CA THR A 84 -8.48 -3.08 -0.68
C THR A 84 -7.87 -2.88 0.69
N CYS A 85 -7.24 -1.72 0.98
CA CYS A 85 -6.75 -1.41 2.32
C CYS A 85 -7.90 -1.31 3.34
N LEU A 86 -9.05 -0.74 2.96
CA LEU A 86 -10.22 -0.67 3.85
C LEU A 86 -10.75 -2.05 4.24
N SER A 87 -10.56 -3.08 3.38
CA SER A 87 -10.95 -4.46 3.71
C SER A 87 -10.18 -5.07 4.89
N VAL A 88 -9.08 -4.45 5.33
CA VAL A 88 -8.40 -4.85 6.58
C VAL A 88 -9.34 -4.77 7.78
N LEU A 89 -10.23 -3.76 7.85
CA LEU A 89 -11.12 -3.58 8.99
C LEU A 89 -12.06 -4.77 9.26
N PRO A 90 -12.86 -5.24 8.28
CA PRO A 90 -13.68 -6.44 8.48
C PRO A 90 -12.85 -7.70 8.69
N LEU A 91 -11.68 -7.82 8.05
CA LEU A 91 -10.76 -8.93 8.26
C LEU A 91 -10.29 -9.04 9.72
N LEU A 92 -9.99 -7.91 10.37
CA LEU A 92 -9.65 -7.91 11.79
C LEU A 92 -10.80 -8.38 12.68
N GLY A 93 -12.03 -7.98 12.36
CA GLY A 93 -13.22 -8.45 13.06
C GLY A 93 -13.40 -9.97 12.94
N VAL A 94 -13.17 -10.53 11.75
CA VAL A 94 -13.24 -11.99 11.53
C VAL A 94 -12.11 -12.72 12.27
N VAL A 95 -10.88 -12.22 12.17
CA VAL A 95 -9.72 -12.82 12.85
C VAL A 95 -9.94 -12.82 14.36
N SER A 96 -10.37 -11.69 14.95
CA SER A 96 -10.66 -11.59 16.38
C SER A 96 -11.87 -12.42 16.83
N ALA A 97 -12.75 -12.83 15.93
CA ALA A 97 -13.86 -13.73 16.25
C ALA A 97 -13.45 -15.21 16.23
N VAL A 98 -12.34 -15.53 15.55
CA VAL A 98 -11.82 -16.89 15.38
C VAL A 98 -10.75 -17.25 16.43
N PHE A 99 -9.97 -16.27 16.89
CA PHE A 99 -8.92 -16.41 17.93
C PHE A 99 -9.38 -15.83 19.27
#